data_AF-A0A9D8LI39-F1
#
_entry.id   AF-A0A9D8LI39-F1
#
_cell.length_a   1.000
_cell.length_b   1.000
_cell.length_c   1.000
_cell.angle_alpha   90.00
_cell.angle_beta   90.00
_cell.angle_gamma   90.00
#
_symmetry.space_group_name_H-M   'P 1'
#
loop_
_entity.id
_entity.type
_entity.pdbx_description
1 polymer ?
#
loop_
_entity_poly.entity_id
_entity_poly.type
_entity_poly.pdbx_seq_one_letter_code
_entity_poly.pdbx_strand_id
1 'polypeptide(L)'
;MTTPLAAIVYASGFPIDELMAEVAACLRQGEVRLGGVVQHNQDDCSSGCASMVLEDLASGRIFAISEDRGAGATGCRLDAAGLAAAG
;
A
#
# COMPACT_ATOMS: atom_id res chain seq x y z
N MET A 1 1.23 -20.80 21.93
CA MET A 1 0.24 -20.56 20.86
C MET A 1 0.99 -20.33 19.57
N THR A 2 0.76 -21.13 18.55
CA THR A 2 1.36 -20.95 17.22
C THR A 2 0.41 -20.12 16.38
N THR A 3 0.83 -18.91 16.03
CA THR A 3 0.08 -18.05 15.10
C THR A 3 0.21 -18.65 13.71
N PRO A 4 -0.89 -18.99 13.01
CA PRO A 4 -0.81 -19.49 11.64
C PRO A 4 -0.21 -18.40 10.74
N LEU A 5 0.77 -18.79 9.92
CA LEU A 5 1.39 -17.93 8.92
C LEU A 5 1.02 -18.44 7.53
N ALA A 6 0.75 -17.52 6.62
CA ALA A 6 0.52 -17.79 5.20
C ALA A 6 1.56 -17.05 4.36
N ALA A 7 1.93 -17.64 3.23
CA ALA A 7 2.79 -17.01 2.24
C ALA A 7 2.06 -16.99 0.90
N ILE A 8 2.14 -15.86 0.19
CA ILE A 8 1.61 -15.69 -1.16
C ILE A 8 2.81 -15.65 -2.10
N VAL A 9 2.93 -16.66 -2.96
CA VAL A 9 4.01 -16.74 -3.96
C VAL A 9 3.48 -16.21 -5.28
N TYR A 10 4.18 -15.22 -5.85
CA TYR A 10 3.80 -14.61 -7.12
C TYR A 10 5.04 -14.39 -8.00
N ALA A 11 4.81 -14.33 -9.32
CA ALA A 11 5.87 -14.04 -10.29
C ALA A 11 6.10 -12.53 -10.42
N SER A 12 7.28 -12.14 -10.91
CA SER A 12 7.57 -10.73 -11.22
C SER A 12 6.51 -10.13 -12.16
N GLY A 13 6.07 -8.92 -11.87
CA GLY A 13 5.02 -8.22 -12.63
C GLY A 13 3.59 -8.59 -12.22
N PHE A 14 3.40 -9.50 -11.26
CA PHE A 14 2.08 -9.74 -10.68
C PHE A 14 1.63 -8.55 -9.82
N PRO A 15 0.39 -8.06 -9.97
CA PRO A 15 -0.15 -6.93 -9.22
C PRO A 15 -0.52 -7.36 -7.79
N ILE A 16 0.49 -7.63 -6.96
CA ILE A 16 0.29 -8.10 -5.58
C ILE A 16 -0.44 -7.07 -4.72
N ASP A 17 -0.22 -5.79 -4.98
CA ASP A 17 -0.86 -4.69 -4.26
C ASP A 17 -2.39 -4.73 -4.42
N GLU A 18 -2.87 -4.93 -5.67
CA GLU A 18 -4.30 -5.08 -5.98
C GLU A 18 -4.89 -6.33 -5.30
N LEU A 19 -4.19 -7.47 -5.37
CA LEU A 19 -4.63 -8.69 -4.69
C LEU A 19 -4.76 -8.47 -3.18
N MET A 20 -3.78 -7.79 -2.55
CA MET A 20 -3.81 -7.53 -1.11
C MET A 20 -4.94 -6.57 -0.73
N ALA A 21 -5.24 -5.57 -1.57
CA ALA A 21 -6.38 -4.68 -1.41
C ALA A 21 -7.71 -5.43 -1.49
N GLU A 22 -7.87 -6.34 -2.46
CA GLU A 22 -9.06 -7.19 -2.60
C GLU A 22 -9.24 -8.12 -1.38
N VAL A 23 -8.15 -8.74 -0.92
CA VAL A 23 -8.16 -9.60 0.27
C VAL A 23 -8.59 -8.80 1.51
N ALA A 24 -8.02 -7.61 1.71
CA ALA A 24 -8.39 -6.74 2.82
C ALA A 24 -9.86 -6.31 2.75
N ALA A 25 -10.35 -5.94 1.56
CA ALA A 25 -11.74 -5.59 1.34
C ALA A 25 -12.68 -6.76 1.65
N CYS A 26 -12.37 -7.96 1.16
CA CYS A 26 -13.14 -9.17 1.40
C CYS A 26 -13.21 -9.51 2.90
N LEU A 27 -12.08 -9.44 3.61
CA LEU A 27 -12.03 -9.70 5.05
C LEU A 27 -12.79 -8.64 5.87
N ARG A 28 -12.73 -7.38 5.45
CA ARG A 28 -13.49 -6.27 6.06
C ARG A 28 -15.01 -6.48 5.89
N GLN A 29 -15.47 -6.94 4.73
CA GLN A 29 -16.88 -7.31 4.51
C GLN A 29 -17.34 -8.47 5.40
N GLY A 30 -16.41 -9.37 5.77
CA GLY A 30 -16.64 -10.44 6.75
C GLY A 30 -16.54 -9.99 8.22
N GLU A 31 -16.51 -8.69 8.51
CA GLU A 31 -16.39 -8.11 9.86
C GLU A 31 -15.12 -8.54 10.63
N VAL A 32 -14.08 -8.97 9.90
CA VAL A 32 -12.79 -9.33 10.50
C VAL A 32 -12.03 -8.05 10.86
N ARG A 33 -11.55 -7.97 12.11
CA ARG A 33 -10.64 -6.89 12.52
C ARG A 33 -9.26 -7.12 11.93
N LEU A 34 -8.86 -6.25 11.03
CA LEU A 34 -7.57 -6.28 10.35
C LEU A 34 -6.59 -5.31 11.03
N GLY A 35 -5.30 -5.62 10.92
CA GLY A 35 -4.21 -4.74 11.31
C GLY A 35 -3.11 -4.77 10.26
N GLY A 36 -2.22 -3.77 10.30
CA GLY A 36 -1.19 -3.58 9.29
C GLY A 36 -1.66 -2.68 8.15
N VAL A 37 -0.89 -2.66 7.06
CA VAL A 37 -1.06 -1.71 5.96
C VAL A 37 -1.11 -2.43 4.60
N VAL A 38 -1.85 -1.86 3.65
CA VAL A 38 -1.85 -2.27 2.23
C VAL A 38 -1.40 -1.10 1.37
N GLN A 39 -0.56 -1.37 0.39
CA GLN A 39 -0.13 -0.37 -0.58
C GLN A 39 -1.14 -0.27 -1.73
N HIS A 40 -1.45 0.97 -2.13
CA HIS A 40 -2.20 1.29 -3.33
C HIS A 40 -1.32 2.12 -4.25
N ASN A 41 -1.25 1.73 -5.52
CA ASN A 41 -0.59 2.51 -6.56
C ASN A 41 -1.65 3.38 -7.24
N GLN A 42 -1.54 4.71 -7.17
CA GLN A 42 -2.45 5.59 -7.88
C GLN A 42 -1.92 5.89 -9.29
N ASP A 43 -2.78 5.71 -10.29
CA ASP A 43 -2.48 5.88 -11.72
C ASP A 43 -2.25 7.34 -12.15
N ASP A 44 -2.39 8.31 -11.26
CA ASP A 44 -2.15 9.72 -11.57
C ASP A 44 -0.64 10.04 -11.61
N CYS A 45 0.01 9.47 -12.62
CA CYS A 45 1.38 9.76 -13.05
C CYS A 45 1.43 10.92 -14.06
N SER A 46 0.49 11.87 -14.04
CA SER A 46 0.50 12.98 -15.00
C SER A 46 1.78 13.85 -14.93
N SER A 47 2.57 13.72 -13.85
CA SER A 47 3.83 14.42 -13.62
C SER A 47 5.04 13.50 -13.37
N GLY A 48 4.97 12.23 -13.75
CA GLY A 48 6.16 11.37 -13.88
C GLY A 48 6.48 10.46 -12.69
N CYS A 49 5.57 10.33 -11.71
CA CYS A 49 5.76 9.33 -10.67
C CYS A 49 4.45 8.75 -10.11
N ALA A 50 4.43 7.44 -9.89
CA ALA A 50 3.30 6.73 -9.30
C ALA A 50 3.13 7.19 -7.86
N SER A 51 1.99 7.81 -7.56
CA SER A 51 1.66 8.21 -6.19
C SER A 51 1.29 6.98 -5.39
N MET A 52 2.29 6.39 -4.73
CA MET A 52 2.10 5.26 -3.83
C MET A 52 1.58 5.75 -2.49
N VAL A 53 0.55 5.09 -2.00
CA VAL A 53 -0.05 5.36 -0.69
C VAL A 53 -0.20 4.06 0.10
N LEU A 54 -0.17 4.16 1.43
CA LEU A 54 -0.47 3.06 2.34
C LEU A 54 -1.81 3.31 3.01
N GLU A 55 -2.70 2.33 3.00
CA GLU A 55 -3.90 2.30 3.82
C GLU A 55 -3.63 1.50 5.09
N ASP A 56 -3.81 2.10 6.27
CA ASP A 56 -3.91 1.37 7.53
C ASP A 56 -5.25 0.64 7.60
N LEU A 57 -5.21 -0.69 7.69
CA LEU A 57 -6.40 -1.53 7.69
C LEU A 57 -7.22 -1.43 8.98
N ALA A 58 -6.60 -1.01 10.10
CA ALA A 58 -7.26 -0.89 11.39
C ALA A 58 -8.11 0.40 11.48
N SER A 59 -7.59 1.51 10.94
CA SER A 59 -8.26 2.82 11.00
C SER A 59 -8.88 3.29 9.67
N GLY A 60 -8.47 2.69 8.55
CA GLY A 60 -8.81 3.14 7.20
C GLY A 60 -8.07 4.41 6.76
N ARG A 61 -7.06 4.85 7.51
CA ARG A 61 -6.30 6.07 7.17
C ARG A 61 -5.35 5.81 6.02
N ILE A 62 -5.22 6.80 5.13
CA ILE A 62 -4.32 6.76 3.99
C ILE A 62 -3.11 7.66 4.26
N PHE A 63 -1.92 7.14 3.99
CA PHE A 63 -0.64 7.80 4.14
C PHE A 63 0.08 7.84 2.79
N ALA A 64 0.41 9.04 2.32
CA ALA A 64 1.26 9.17 1.15
C ALA A 64 2.69 8.75 1.50
N ILE A 65 3.29 7.89 0.68
CA ILE A 65 4.68 7.44 0.86
C ILE A 65 5.58 7.88 -0.31
N SER A 66 5.08 8.73 -1.19
CA SER A 66 5.80 9.25 -2.35
C SER A 66 6.03 10.75 -2.20
N GLU A 67 7.29 11.18 -2.15
CA GLU A 67 7.67 12.59 -2.14
C GLU A 67 7.74 13.11 -3.59
N ASP A 68 6.94 14.14 -3.90
CA ASP A 68 7.05 14.90 -5.14
C ASP A 68 8.33 15.75 -5.11
N ARG A 69 9.24 15.46 -6.05
CA ARG A 69 10.55 16.14 -6.16
C ARG A 69 10.54 17.33 -7.12
N GLY A 70 9.38 17.69 -7.66
CA GLY A 70 9.18 18.81 -8.55
C GLY A 70 9.34 18.47 -10.04
N ALA A 71 9.01 19.45 -10.88
CA ALA A 71 8.96 19.29 -12.32
C ALA A 71 10.30 18.85 -12.92
N GLY A 72 10.31 17.69 -13.61
CA GLY A 72 11.48 17.14 -14.29
C GLY A 72 12.21 16.02 -13.53
N ALA A 73 11.73 15.61 -12.36
CA ALA A 73 12.23 14.42 -11.69
C ALA A 73 11.81 13.15 -12.43
N THR A 74 12.76 12.25 -12.69
CA THR A 74 12.51 10.95 -13.34
C THR A 74 12.11 9.84 -12.36
N GLY A 75 11.75 10.19 -11.12
CA GLY A 75 11.29 9.24 -10.10
C GLY A 75 10.98 9.90 -8.75
N CYS A 76 10.13 9.24 -7.96
CA CYS A 76 9.84 9.63 -6.57
C CYS A 76 10.90 9.11 -5.63
N ARG A 77 10.98 9.77 -4.47
CA ARG A 77 11.61 9.21 -3.28
C ARG A 77 10.54 8.68 -2.34
N LEU A 78 10.83 7.56 -1.69
CA LEU A 78 10.03 7.06 -0.58
C LEU A 78 10.04 8.10 0.56
N ASP A 79 8.87 8.59 0.93
CA ASP A 79 8.69 9.40 2.13
C ASP A 79 8.75 8.49 3.37
N ALA A 80 9.91 8.51 4.02
CA ALA A 80 10.17 7.74 5.23
C ALA A 80 9.27 8.15 6.40
N ALA A 81 8.80 9.41 6.45
CA ALA A 81 7.89 9.87 7.49
C ALA A 81 6.49 9.30 7.28
N GLY A 82 5.99 9.32 6.03
CA GLY A 82 4.74 8.67 5.66
C GLY A 82 4.75 7.16 5.95
N LEU A 83 5.87 6.49 5.64
CA LEU A 83 6.05 5.07 5.94
C LEU A 83 6.09 4.79 7.45
N ALA A 84 6.81 5.60 8.23
CA ALA A 84 6.91 5.41 9.68
C ALA A 84 5.59 5.70 10.42
N ALA A 85 4.73 6.54 9.83
CA ALA A 85 3.41 6.84 10.38
C ALA A 85 2.36 5.78 10.04
N ALA A 86 2.63 4.91 9.07
CA ALA A 86 1.74 3.84 8.64
C ALA A 86 2.05 2.56 9.45
N GLY A 87 1.28 2.31 10.52
CA GLY A 87 1.44 1.16 11.41
C GLY A 87 0.93 1.44 12.82
#